data_AF-A0A5A9F5U4-F1
#
_entry.id   AF-A0A5A9F5U4-F1
#
_cell.length_a   1.000
_cell.length_b   1.000
_cell.length_c   1.000
_cell.angle_alpha   90.00
_cell.angle_beta   90.00
_cell.angle_gamma   90.00
#
_symmetry.space_group_name_H-M   'P 1'
#
loop_
_entity.id
_entity.type
_entity.pdbx_description
1 polymer ?
#
loop_
_entity_poly.entity_id
_entity_poly.type
_entity_poly.pdbx_seq_one_letter_code
_entity_poly.pdbx_strand_id
1 'polypeptide(L)'
;MLRLLTLCLAVMALLSACGPVYETQYSLIPPNSAEGRLCVNQCQQNRNFCRQNCGLNQQACVNEARSRALYEYQSYVNRQQAEKKPIKKSVSDFDRSYSCGNSSCEARCEADYRDCFGGSCGGQVIARTVCTAFCDQEKPAPVPAAAPRLSPMTPGAAQSPVQSPAMSNNSGGYPAGASLCQPGMRVEVEWKGEWYPATVKDKPRKDGRCPIHYDDFGSEDDESVSLRRIRPR
;
A
#
# COMPACT_ATOMS: atom_id res chain seq x y z
N MET A 1 -1.77 -25.93 -40.89
CA MET A 1 -2.94 -25.15 -40.44
C MET A 1 -3.65 -25.80 -39.25
N LEU A 2 -4.00 -27.09 -39.28
CA LEU A 2 -4.67 -27.79 -38.16
C LEU A 2 -3.90 -27.74 -36.82
N ARG A 3 -2.57 -27.91 -36.83
CA ARG A 3 -1.72 -27.78 -35.62
C ARG A 3 -1.64 -26.36 -35.05
N LEU A 4 -1.75 -25.35 -35.91
CA LEU A 4 -1.77 -23.93 -35.49
C LEU A 4 -3.13 -23.60 -34.85
N LEU A 5 -4.22 -24.10 -35.45
CA LEU A 5 -5.58 -24.00 -34.93
C LEU A 5 -5.75 -24.67 -33.56
N THR A 6 -5.18 -25.87 -33.36
CA THR A 6 -5.19 -26.53 -32.05
C THR A 6 -4.38 -25.77 -31.00
N LEU A 7 -3.28 -25.13 -31.39
CA LEU A 7 -2.50 -24.29 -30.49
C LEU A 7 -3.26 -23.03 -30.09
N CYS A 8 -3.92 -22.36 -31.04
CA CYS A 8 -4.77 -21.19 -30.77
C CYS A 8 -5.97 -21.53 -29.88
N LEU A 9 -6.64 -22.67 -30.10
CA LEU A 9 -7.74 -23.14 -29.25
C LEU A 9 -7.28 -23.48 -27.82
N ALA A 10 -6.10 -24.10 -27.67
CA ALA A 10 -5.54 -24.38 -26.34
C ALA A 10 -5.14 -23.10 -25.60
N VAL A 11 -4.55 -22.11 -26.29
CA VAL A 11 -4.21 -20.80 -25.71
C VAL A 11 -5.48 -20.03 -25.33
N MET A 12 -6.52 -20.06 -26.16
CA MET A 12 -7.83 -19.44 -25.85
C MET A 12 -8.51 -20.12 -24.65
N ALA A 13 -8.39 -21.44 -24.49
CA ALA A 13 -8.92 -22.16 -23.33
C ALA A 13 -8.15 -21.89 -22.02
N LEU A 14 -6.87 -21.51 -22.10
CA LEU A 14 -6.09 -21.10 -20.92
C LEU A 14 -6.39 -19.65 -20.48
N LEU A 15 -6.86 -18.80 -21.39
CA LEU A 15 -7.24 -17.41 -21.10
C LEU A 15 -8.59 -17.28 -20.38
N SER A 16 -9.38 -18.35 -20.27
CA SER A 16 -10.68 -18.33 -19.56
C SER A 16 -10.59 -18.64 -18.05
N ALA A 17 -9.40 -18.85 -17.50
CA ALA A 17 -9.21 -19.01 -16.06
C ALA A 17 -9.13 -17.64 -15.34
N CYS A 18 -10.11 -16.76 -15.55
CA CYS A 18 -10.27 -15.53 -14.78
C CYS A 18 -11.10 -15.82 -13.53
N GLY A 19 -10.42 -16.18 -12.43
CA GLY A 19 -11.02 -16.26 -11.11
C GLY A 19 -10.97 -14.93 -10.36
N PRO A 20 -11.76 -14.77 -9.29
CA PRO A 20 -11.65 -13.63 -8.38
C PRO A 20 -10.23 -13.54 -7.80
N VAL A 21 -9.69 -12.32 -7.79
CA VAL A 21 -8.40 -12.00 -7.15
C VAL A 21 -8.69 -11.46 -5.76
N TYR A 22 -8.11 -12.10 -4.76
CA TYR A 22 -8.28 -11.75 -3.36
C TYR A 22 -7.00 -11.16 -2.78
N GLU A 23 -7.13 -10.08 -2.02
CA GLU A 23 -6.06 -9.46 -1.25
C GLU A 23 -6.42 -9.36 0.23
N THR A 24 -5.44 -9.59 1.10
CA THR A 24 -5.59 -9.38 2.53
C THR A 24 -5.40 -7.90 2.85
N GLN A 25 -6.47 -7.25 3.32
CA GLN A 25 -6.42 -5.90 3.87
C GLN A 25 -6.46 -5.93 5.40
N TYR A 26 -5.83 -4.94 6.03
CA TYR A 26 -5.80 -4.83 7.48
C TYR A 26 -6.56 -3.60 7.95
N SER A 27 -7.35 -3.76 9.01
CA SER A 27 -7.96 -2.67 9.77
C SER A 27 -7.29 -2.60 11.14
N LEU A 28 -6.87 -1.40 11.55
CA LEU A 28 -6.10 -1.16 12.77
C LEU A 28 -6.93 -0.33 13.74
N ILE A 29 -7.23 -0.88 14.91
CA ILE A 29 -7.93 -0.17 15.98
C ILE A 29 -6.91 0.15 17.08
N PRO A 30 -6.64 1.44 17.35
CA PRO A 30 -5.61 1.83 18.31
C PRO A 30 -5.97 1.39 19.74
N PRO A 31 -4.98 1.19 20.61
CA PRO A 31 -5.20 0.82 22.00
C PRO A 31 -5.90 1.95 22.78
N ASN A 32 -6.74 1.56 23.73
CA ASN A 32 -7.46 2.50 24.60
C ASN A 32 -6.57 3.11 25.70
N SER A 33 -5.44 2.47 26.02
CA SER A 33 -4.47 2.99 27.01
C SER A 33 -3.64 4.14 26.44
N ALA A 34 -3.28 5.10 27.30
CA ALA A 34 -2.42 6.22 26.91
C ALA A 34 -1.01 5.72 26.54
N GLU A 35 -0.51 4.75 27.31
CA GLU A 35 0.78 4.08 27.12
C GLU A 35 0.80 3.35 25.77
N GLY A 36 -0.29 2.66 25.41
CA GLY A 36 -0.40 1.99 24.13
C GLY A 36 -0.40 2.96 22.96
N ARG A 37 -1.08 4.11 23.07
CA ARG A 37 -1.06 5.14 22.01
C ARG A 37 0.34 5.73 21.81
N LEU A 38 1.08 5.96 22.91
CA LEU A 38 2.47 6.39 22.84
C LEU A 38 3.37 5.32 22.22
N CYS A 39 3.16 4.05 22.57
CA CYS A 39 3.84 2.91 21.95
C CYS A 39 3.62 2.86 20.43
N VAL A 40 2.38 3.06 19.96
CA VAL A 40 2.06 3.09 18.52
C VAL A 40 2.80 4.21 17.78
N ASN A 41 3.02 5.37 18.40
CA ASN A 41 3.84 6.43 17.79
C ASN A 41 5.28 5.96 17.54
N GLN A 42 5.84 5.14 18.42
CA GLN A 42 7.16 4.54 18.20
C GLN A 42 7.12 3.54 17.04
N CYS A 43 6.09 2.69 16.95
CA CYS A 43 5.91 1.78 15.81
C CYS A 43 5.84 2.55 14.48
N GLN A 44 5.16 3.70 14.47
CA GLN A 44 5.05 4.56 13.29
C GLN A 44 6.40 5.15 12.87
N GLN A 45 7.21 5.62 13.82
CA GLN A 45 8.56 6.10 13.53
C GLN A 45 9.44 4.99 12.95
N ASN A 46 9.40 3.80 13.55
CA ASN A 46 10.16 2.65 13.05
C ASN A 46 9.72 2.23 11.64
N ARG A 47 8.42 2.28 11.35
CA ARG A 47 7.88 2.02 10.01
C ARG A 47 8.40 3.01 8.99
N ASN A 48 8.36 4.31 9.29
CA ASN A 48 8.86 5.34 8.39
C ASN A 48 10.36 5.19 8.12
N PHE A 49 11.13 4.89 9.16
CA PHE A 49 12.56 4.59 9.03
C PHE A 49 12.81 3.36 8.15
N CYS A 50 12.06 2.28 8.35
CA CYS A 50 12.14 1.08 7.53
C CYS A 50 11.89 1.40 6.04
N ARG A 51 10.82 2.14 5.74
CA ARG A 51 10.46 2.57 4.38
C ARG A 51 11.54 3.45 3.75
N GLN A 52 12.10 4.38 4.51
CA GLN A 52 13.22 5.22 4.05
C GLN A 52 14.43 4.35 3.67
N ASN A 53 14.78 3.39 4.51
CA ASN A 53 15.90 2.49 4.26
C ASN A 53 15.65 1.60 3.03
N CYS A 54 14.42 1.12 2.84
CA CYS A 54 14.01 0.43 1.62
C CYS A 54 14.28 1.28 0.37
N GLY A 55 13.92 2.57 0.40
CA GLY A 55 14.21 3.51 -0.68
C GLY A 55 15.70 3.71 -0.95
N LEU A 56 16.51 3.88 0.09
CA LEU A 56 17.97 4.03 -0.02
C LEU A 56 18.63 2.79 -0.64
N ASN A 57 18.24 1.59 -0.19
CA ASN A 57 18.76 0.33 -0.71
C ASN A 57 18.39 0.12 -2.18
N GLN A 58 17.15 0.47 -2.55
CA GLN A 58 16.70 0.39 -3.93
C GLN A 58 17.51 1.33 -4.83
N GLN A 59 17.71 2.58 -4.41
CA GLN A 59 18.52 3.55 -5.16
C GLN A 59 19.97 3.08 -5.31
N ALA A 60 20.56 2.55 -4.24
CA ALA A 60 21.91 1.98 -4.29
C ALA A 60 22.00 0.84 -5.32
N CYS A 61 21.04 -0.09 -5.32
CA CYS A 61 20.96 -1.18 -6.31
C CYS A 61 20.86 -0.66 -7.75
N VAL A 62 19.98 0.31 -8.00
CA VAL A 62 19.77 0.86 -9.35
C VAL A 62 21.03 1.59 -9.84
N ASN A 63 21.67 2.38 -8.97
CA ASN A 63 22.90 3.08 -9.30
C ASN A 63 24.03 2.09 -9.62
N GLU A 64 24.19 1.04 -8.80
CA GLU A 64 25.18 -0.01 -9.06
C GLU A 64 24.91 -0.73 -10.39
N ALA A 65 23.66 -1.11 -10.66
CA ALA A 65 23.26 -1.78 -11.90
C ALA A 65 23.60 -0.92 -13.13
N ARG A 66 23.34 0.40 -13.06
CA ARG A 66 23.67 1.34 -14.13
C ARG A 66 25.18 1.52 -14.32
N SER A 67 25.94 1.65 -13.22
CA SER A 67 27.40 1.72 -13.30
C SER A 67 28.01 0.46 -13.91
N ARG A 68 27.48 -0.71 -13.55
CA ARG A 68 27.88 -1.99 -14.14
C ARG A 68 27.53 -2.08 -15.62
N ALA A 69 26.34 -1.61 -16.02
CA ALA A 69 25.91 -1.57 -17.41
C ALA A 69 26.85 -0.73 -18.29
N LEU A 70 27.31 0.42 -17.79
CA LEU A 70 28.31 1.26 -18.49
C LEU A 70 29.64 0.53 -18.71
N TYR A 71 30.14 -0.16 -17.68
CA TYR A 71 31.36 -0.96 -17.80
C TYR A 71 31.19 -2.13 -18.78
N GLU A 72 30.09 -2.88 -18.69
CA GLU A 72 29.78 -3.98 -19.61
C GLU A 72 29.67 -3.48 -21.06
N TYR A 73 29.00 -2.35 -21.28
CA TYR A 73 28.92 -1.69 -22.58
C TYR A 73 30.29 -1.30 -23.12
N GLN A 74 31.15 -0.68 -22.31
CA GLN A 74 32.51 -0.31 -22.73
C GLN A 74 33.33 -1.55 -23.12
N SER A 75 33.23 -2.64 -22.35
CA SER A 75 33.89 -3.91 -22.68
C SER A 75 33.36 -4.50 -24.01
N TYR A 76 32.06 -4.35 -24.29
CA TYR A 76 31.46 -4.75 -25.55
C TYR A 76 32.01 -3.93 -26.72
N VAL A 77 32.04 -2.60 -26.59
CA VAL A 77 32.57 -1.70 -27.62
C VAL A 77 34.03 -2.02 -27.95
N ASN A 78 34.87 -2.18 -26.94
CA ASN A 78 36.30 -2.49 -27.13
C ASN A 78 36.49 -3.81 -27.93
N ARG A 79 35.70 -4.85 -27.60
CA ARG A 79 35.74 -6.13 -28.34
C ARG A 79 35.24 -5.99 -29.76
N GLN A 80 34.13 -5.29 -29.99
CA GLN A 80 33.60 -5.07 -31.34
C GLN A 80 34.61 -4.30 -32.21
N GLN A 81 35.26 -3.28 -31.66
CA GLN A 81 36.30 -2.52 -32.36
C GLN A 81 37.52 -3.38 -32.70
N ALA A 82 38.00 -4.20 -31.75
CA ALA A 82 39.10 -5.14 -32.01
C ALA A 82 38.77 -6.16 -33.10
N GLU A 83 37.52 -6.61 -33.17
CA GLU A 83 37.01 -7.56 -34.17
C GLU A 83 36.49 -6.88 -35.46
N LYS A 84 36.56 -5.54 -35.56
CA LYS A 84 36.03 -4.73 -36.69
C LYS A 84 34.55 -4.99 -36.98
N LYS A 85 33.76 -5.25 -35.94
CA LYS A 85 32.32 -5.48 -36.02
C LYS A 85 31.55 -4.20 -35.66
N PRO A 86 30.33 -4.02 -36.21
CA PRO A 86 29.49 -2.87 -35.89
C PRO A 86 29.01 -2.89 -34.43
N ILE A 87 28.94 -1.70 -33.81
CA ILE A 87 28.31 -1.51 -32.49
C ILE A 87 26.79 -1.53 -32.67
N LYS A 88 26.14 -2.60 -32.20
CA LYS A 88 24.69 -2.83 -32.35
C LYS A 88 23.91 -2.73 -31.04
N LYS A 89 24.61 -2.70 -29.91
CA LYS A 89 24.01 -2.56 -28.58
C LYS A 89 24.27 -1.17 -28.02
N SER A 90 23.45 -0.78 -27.08
CA SER A 90 23.48 0.45 -26.30
C SER A 90 23.72 0.12 -24.82
N VAL A 91 23.90 1.14 -23.97
CA VAL A 91 24.06 0.94 -22.52
C VAL A 91 22.85 0.24 -21.90
N SER A 92 21.63 0.56 -22.35
CA SER A 92 20.42 -0.03 -21.79
C SER A 92 20.29 -1.53 -22.06
N ASP A 93 20.94 -2.07 -23.10
CA ASP A 93 21.00 -3.52 -23.35
C ASP A 93 21.78 -4.29 -22.27
N PHE A 94 22.54 -3.57 -21.44
CA PHE A 94 23.28 -4.10 -20.30
C PHE A 94 22.68 -3.68 -18.95
N ASP A 95 21.66 -2.81 -18.95
CA ASP A 95 21.02 -2.36 -17.72
C ASP A 95 20.17 -3.48 -17.10
N ARG A 96 20.48 -3.80 -15.84
CA ARG A 96 19.78 -4.81 -15.04
C ARG A 96 19.02 -4.19 -13.87
N SER A 97 18.78 -2.88 -13.90
CA SER A 97 18.05 -2.16 -12.84
C SER A 97 16.65 -2.73 -12.56
N TYR A 98 16.03 -3.44 -13.53
CA TYR A 98 14.77 -4.16 -13.33
C TYR A 98 14.83 -5.24 -12.23
N SER A 99 16.02 -5.78 -11.91
CA SER A 99 16.18 -6.75 -10.82
C SER A 99 16.16 -6.11 -9.44
N CYS A 100 16.21 -4.77 -9.36
CA CYS A 100 16.13 -4.03 -8.10
C CYS A 100 14.67 -3.98 -7.60
N GLY A 101 14.24 -5.04 -6.93
CA GLY A 101 12.92 -5.12 -6.29
C GLY A 101 12.93 -4.58 -4.86
N ASN A 102 11.93 -3.77 -4.50
CA ASN A 102 11.74 -3.24 -3.15
C ASN A 102 10.40 -3.66 -2.50
N SER A 103 9.55 -4.36 -3.26
CA SER A 103 8.23 -4.80 -2.80
C SER A 103 8.29 -5.75 -1.59
N SER A 104 9.33 -6.57 -1.50
CA SER A 104 9.57 -7.47 -0.36
C SER A 104 10.00 -6.71 0.90
N CYS A 105 10.76 -5.62 0.78
CA CYS A 105 11.19 -4.79 1.90
C CYS A 105 9.98 -4.04 2.49
N GLU A 106 9.18 -3.42 1.63
CA GLU A 106 7.98 -2.68 2.04
C GLU A 106 6.95 -3.61 2.71
N ALA A 107 6.74 -4.81 2.16
CA ALA A 107 5.88 -5.81 2.78
C ALA A 107 6.36 -6.22 4.18
N ARG A 108 7.69 -6.25 4.40
CA ARG A 108 8.28 -6.52 5.72
C ARG A 108 8.01 -5.36 6.69
N CYS A 109 8.21 -4.11 6.25
CA CYS A 109 7.93 -2.94 7.08
C CYS A 109 6.47 -2.93 7.57
N GLU A 110 5.52 -3.23 6.69
CA GLU A 110 4.11 -3.29 7.07
C GLU A 110 3.75 -4.51 7.93
N ALA A 111 4.47 -5.62 7.81
CA ALA A 111 4.32 -6.77 8.70
C ALA A 111 4.83 -6.44 10.11
N ASP A 112 6.06 -5.96 10.22
CA ASP A 112 6.69 -5.60 11.49
C ASP A 112 5.90 -4.50 12.21
N TYR A 113 5.35 -3.54 11.47
CA TYR A 113 4.47 -2.53 12.05
C TYR A 113 3.18 -3.12 12.64
N ARG A 114 2.53 -4.06 11.95
CA ARG A 114 1.31 -4.72 12.45
C ARG A 114 1.60 -5.54 13.70
N ASP A 115 2.74 -6.23 13.75
CA ASP A 115 3.15 -7.00 14.92
C ASP A 115 3.45 -6.08 16.11
N CYS A 116 4.13 -4.95 15.89
CA CYS A 116 4.36 -3.92 16.89
C CYS A 116 3.04 -3.32 17.41
N PHE A 117 2.15 -2.94 16.49
CA PHE A 117 0.86 -2.34 16.80
C PHE A 117 -0.04 -3.26 17.61
N GLY A 118 -0.19 -4.51 17.16
CA GLY A 118 -1.10 -5.49 17.76
C GLY A 118 -0.51 -6.23 18.96
N GLY A 119 0.70 -6.76 18.81
CA GLY A 119 1.35 -7.58 19.83
C GLY A 119 1.95 -6.77 20.96
N SER A 120 2.71 -5.72 20.64
CA SER A 120 3.47 -4.97 21.64
C SER A 120 2.69 -3.82 22.27
N CYS A 121 1.90 -3.10 21.47
CA CYS A 121 1.18 -1.91 21.93
C CYS A 121 -0.28 -2.17 22.33
N GLY A 122 -0.78 -3.38 22.14
CA GLY A 122 -2.15 -3.77 22.49
C GLY A 122 -3.24 -3.19 21.60
N GLY A 123 -2.90 -2.74 20.39
CA GLY A 123 -3.89 -2.42 19.36
C GLY A 123 -4.54 -3.68 18.79
N GLN A 124 -5.60 -3.54 18.01
CA GLN A 124 -6.22 -4.66 17.30
C GLN A 124 -5.91 -4.60 15.81
N VAL A 125 -5.43 -5.72 15.26
CA VAL A 125 -5.14 -5.90 13.84
C VAL A 125 -6.15 -6.90 13.27
N ILE A 126 -7.11 -6.41 12.49
CA ILE A 126 -8.15 -7.23 11.87
C ILE A 126 -7.79 -7.47 10.41
N ALA A 127 -7.47 -8.71 10.06
CA ALA A 127 -7.27 -9.12 8.69
C ALA A 127 -8.61 -9.41 8.02
N ARG A 128 -8.84 -8.82 6.84
CA ARG A 128 -9.99 -9.12 5.98
C ARG A 128 -9.50 -9.49 4.60
N THR A 129 -10.01 -10.60 4.07
CA THR A 129 -9.77 -10.98 2.68
C THR A 129 -10.80 -10.24 1.82
N VAL A 130 -10.34 -9.39 0.92
CA VAL A 130 -11.18 -8.57 0.05
C VAL A 130 -10.88 -8.94 -1.39
N CYS A 131 -11.91 -9.23 -2.17
CA CYS A 131 -11.73 -9.39 -3.60
C CYS A 131 -11.44 -8.03 -4.25
N THR A 132 -10.35 -7.94 -5.01
CA THR A 132 -9.88 -6.71 -5.68
C THR A 132 -10.01 -6.78 -7.21
N ALA A 133 -10.24 -7.96 -7.80
CA ALA A 133 -10.56 -8.09 -9.23
C ALA A 133 -11.45 -9.32 -9.51
N PHE A 134 -12.28 -9.26 -10.56
CA PHE A 134 -13.17 -10.35 -11.02
C PHE A 134 -14.15 -10.90 -9.95
N CYS A 135 -14.58 -10.04 -9.03
CA CYS A 135 -15.41 -10.39 -7.87
C CYS A 135 -16.87 -10.71 -8.22
N ASP A 136 -17.34 -10.25 -9.38
CA ASP A 136 -18.73 -10.42 -9.82
C ASP A 136 -19.02 -11.83 -10.36
N GLN A 137 -17.97 -12.65 -10.53
CA GLN A 137 -18.08 -14.02 -11.04
C GLN A 137 -18.49 -15.03 -9.94
N GLU A 138 -18.57 -14.59 -8.67
CA GLU A 138 -19.14 -15.38 -7.58
C GLU A 138 -20.55 -14.90 -7.25
N LYS A 139 -21.53 -15.71 -7.63
CA LYS A 139 -22.85 -15.75 -6.97
C LYS A 139 -22.60 -15.79 -5.45
N PRO A 140 -23.24 -14.93 -4.63
CA PRO A 140 -22.94 -14.86 -3.21
C PRO A 140 -23.12 -16.24 -2.59
N ALA A 141 -22.02 -16.81 -2.09
CA ALA A 141 -22.09 -18.01 -1.27
C ALA A 141 -22.97 -17.68 -0.05
N PRO A 142 -23.91 -18.56 0.33
CA PRO A 142 -24.67 -18.36 1.55
C PRO A 142 -23.69 -18.23 2.71
N VAL A 143 -23.83 -17.15 3.47
CA VAL A 143 -23.18 -16.97 4.77
C VAL A 143 -23.26 -18.30 5.52
N PRO A 144 -22.14 -18.95 5.88
CA PRO A 144 -22.21 -20.13 6.71
C PRO A 144 -22.93 -19.75 8.00
N ALA A 145 -24.03 -20.45 8.28
CA ALA A 145 -24.77 -20.33 9.51
C ALA A 145 -23.79 -20.42 10.68
N ALA A 146 -23.90 -19.46 11.59
CA ALA A 146 -23.09 -19.33 12.79
C ALA A 146 -22.82 -20.69 13.44
N ALA A 147 -21.54 -21.04 13.57
CA ALA A 147 -21.13 -22.07 14.51
C ALA A 147 -21.61 -21.70 15.92
N PRO A 148 -22.00 -22.68 16.75
CA PRO A 148 -22.56 -22.42 18.07
C PRO A 148 -21.54 -21.65 18.93
N ARG A 149 -22.03 -20.55 19.50
CA ARG A 149 -21.34 -19.77 20.52
C ARG A 149 -21.03 -20.70 21.70
N LEU A 150 -19.75 -20.96 21.95
CA LEU A 150 -19.33 -21.38 23.29
C LEU A 150 -19.52 -20.17 24.21
N SER A 151 -20.38 -20.35 25.21
CA SER A 151 -20.74 -19.35 26.20
C SER A 151 -19.51 -18.80 26.93
N PRO A 152 -19.51 -17.50 27.30
CA PRO A 152 -18.48 -16.93 28.16
C PRO A 152 -18.67 -17.42 29.61
N MET A 153 -17.61 -17.94 30.21
CA MET A 153 -17.49 -18.03 31.66
C MET A 153 -17.20 -16.63 32.21
N THR A 154 -18.04 -16.15 33.13
CA THR A 154 -17.84 -14.94 33.95
C THR A 154 -17.70 -15.35 35.43
N PRO A 155 -17.44 -14.44 36.39
CA PRO A 155 -16.18 -13.74 36.63
C PRO A 155 -15.71 -13.86 38.11
N GLY A 156 -14.39 -13.82 38.34
CA GLY A 156 -13.80 -13.71 39.68
C GLY A 156 -13.59 -12.25 40.08
N ALA A 157 -14.15 -11.88 41.24
CA ALA A 157 -14.23 -10.53 41.78
C ALA A 157 -12.91 -9.98 42.36
N ALA A 158 -12.71 -8.67 42.22
CA ALA A 158 -12.18 -7.81 43.28
C ALA A 158 -12.60 -6.35 43.04
N GLN A 159 -13.33 -5.81 44.02
CA GLN A 159 -13.79 -4.42 44.18
C GLN A 159 -12.57 -3.57 44.67
N SER A 160 -12.44 -2.24 44.59
CA SER A 160 -13.36 -1.11 44.86
C SER A 160 -12.60 0.23 44.58
N PRO A 161 -13.18 1.44 44.82
CA PRO A 161 -13.15 2.56 43.87
C PRO A 161 -12.33 3.79 44.30
N VAL A 162 -12.04 4.71 43.36
CA VAL A 162 -11.92 6.14 43.67
C VAL A 162 -12.58 6.95 42.55
N GLN A 163 -13.41 7.89 42.99
CA GLN A 163 -14.30 8.75 42.21
C GLN A 163 -13.56 9.94 41.56
N SER A 164 -14.23 10.51 40.56
CA SER A 164 -13.83 11.55 39.62
C SER A 164 -13.47 12.92 40.25
N PRO A 165 -13.06 13.90 39.42
CA PRO A 165 -14.08 14.73 38.78
C PRO A 165 -13.90 14.87 37.26
N ALA A 166 -15.05 15.06 36.62
CA ALA A 166 -15.21 15.37 35.22
C ALA A 166 -14.56 16.72 34.85
N MET A 167 -13.80 16.72 33.77
CA MET A 167 -13.71 17.89 32.90
C MET A 167 -14.19 17.48 31.52
N SER A 168 -15.42 17.92 31.24
CA SER A 168 -15.99 18.06 29.93
C SER A 168 -15.04 18.90 29.07
N ASN A 169 -14.49 18.32 28.00
CA ASN A 169 -14.24 19.12 26.81
C ASN A 169 -14.42 18.27 25.55
N ASN A 170 -15.55 18.59 24.93
CA ASN A 170 -15.94 18.31 23.57
C ASN A 170 -14.78 18.60 22.60
N SER A 171 -14.20 17.56 21.99
CA SER A 171 -13.52 17.67 20.69
C SER A 171 -13.57 16.29 20.03
N GLY A 172 -14.50 16.15 19.08
CA GLY A 172 -14.84 14.89 18.43
C GLY A 172 -13.63 14.17 17.84
N GLY A 173 -13.47 12.91 18.24
CA GLY A 173 -12.65 11.94 17.53
C GLY A 173 -13.20 11.72 16.12
N TYR A 174 -12.33 11.80 15.11
CA TYR A 174 -12.61 11.28 13.78
C TYR A 174 -11.48 10.36 13.34
N PRO A 175 -11.80 9.24 12.66
CA PRO A 175 -10.84 8.27 12.17
C PRO A 175 -9.98 8.88 11.06
N ALA A 176 -8.66 8.68 11.18
CA ALA A 176 -7.63 9.16 10.25
C ALA A 176 -7.87 8.62 8.83
N GLY A 177 -8.56 9.41 8.01
CA GLY A 177 -8.90 9.08 6.62
C GLY A 177 -10.24 9.66 6.17
N ALA A 178 -11.24 9.69 7.06
CA ALA A 178 -12.53 10.33 6.76
C ALA A 178 -12.46 11.86 6.89
N SER A 179 -11.55 12.39 7.71
CA SER A 179 -11.42 13.84 7.95
C SER A 179 -10.60 14.60 6.91
N LEU A 180 -9.86 13.91 6.03
CA LEU A 180 -8.96 14.57 5.07
C LEU A 180 -9.67 14.96 3.78
N CYS A 181 -10.80 14.35 3.46
CA CYS A 181 -11.64 14.72 2.31
C CYS A 181 -12.77 15.67 2.70
N GLN A 182 -12.42 16.80 3.30
CA GLN A 182 -13.37 17.88 3.58
C GLN A 182 -13.11 19.05 2.62
N PRO A 183 -14.16 19.66 2.03
CA PRO A 183 -13.99 20.80 1.14
C PRO A 183 -13.11 21.89 1.77
N GLY A 184 -12.09 22.34 1.04
CA GLY A 184 -11.12 23.34 1.49
C GLY A 184 -9.94 22.81 2.31
N MET A 185 -9.89 21.50 2.61
CA MET A 185 -8.70 20.92 3.26
C MET A 185 -7.50 20.92 2.32
N ARG A 186 -6.35 21.36 2.85
CA ARG A 186 -5.06 21.23 2.18
C ARG A 186 -4.46 19.87 2.48
N VAL A 187 -4.06 19.18 1.43
CA VAL A 187 -3.57 17.81 1.46
C VAL A 187 -2.40 17.67 0.49
N GLU A 188 -1.68 16.57 0.56
CA GLU A 188 -0.79 16.14 -0.50
C GLU A 188 -1.36 14.90 -1.19
N VAL A 189 -1.27 14.87 -2.52
CA VAL A 189 -1.82 13.81 -3.35
C VAL A 189 -0.71 13.10 -4.13
N GLU A 190 -0.68 11.77 -4.07
CA GLU A 190 0.32 10.95 -4.75
C GLU A 190 -0.01 10.83 -6.25
N TRP A 191 0.92 11.22 -7.12
CA TRP A 191 0.84 11.04 -8.57
C TRP A 191 2.17 10.50 -9.12
N LYS A 192 2.11 9.35 -9.80
CA LYS A 192 3.29 8.62 -10.32
C LYS A 192 4.44 8.41 -9.31
N GLY A 193 4.09 8.26 -8.03
CA GLY A 193 5.05 8.02 -6.94
C GLY A 193 5.62 9.28 -6.29
N GLU A 194 5.25 10.47 -6.77
CA GLU A 194 5.60 11.76 -6.17
C GLU A 194 4.37 12.39 -5.50
N TRP A 195 4.58 13.22 -4.48
CA TRP A 195 3.51 13.87 -3.73
C TRP A 195 3.40 15.34 -4.12
N TYR A 196 2.21 15.76 -4.52
CA TYR A 196 1.94 17.13 -4.96
C TYR A 196 0.94 17.81 -4.02
N PRO A 197 1.14 19.10 -3.70
CA PRO A 197 0.18 19.86 -2.89
C PRO A 197 -1.15 20.02 -3.62
N ALA A 198 -2.24 19.79 -2.91
CA ALA A 198 -3.58 19.89 -3.46
C ALA A 198 -4.58 20.38 -2.40
N THR A 199 -5.72 20.86 -2.89
CA THR A 199 -6.86 21.31 -2.10
C THR A 199 -8.10 20.49 -2.44
N VAL A 200 -8.80 20.01 -1.42
CA VAL A 200 -10.05 19.24 -1.61
C VAL A 200 -11.16 20.17 -2.09
N LYS A 201 -11.81 19.81 -3.20
CA LYS A 201 -12.85 20.66 -3.81
C LYS A 201 -14.24 20.45 -3.21
N ASP A 202 -14.57 19.20 -2.87
CA ASP A 202 -15.92 18.84 -2.43
C ASP A 202 -15.88 17.60 -1.53
N LYS A 203 -17.05 17.21 -1.01
CA LYS A 203 -17.26 15.99 -0.23
C LYS A 203 -16.88 14.75 -1.06
N PRO A 204 -16.57 13.62 -0.40
CA PRO A 204 -16.34 12.36 -1.07
C PRO A 204 -17.49 12.02 -2.02
N ARG A 205 -17.16 11.56 -3.22
CA ARG A 205 -18.13 11.04 -4.18
C ARG A 205 -18.80 9.78 -3.62
N LYS A 206 -19.92 9.38 -4.25
CA LYS A 206 -20.66 8.15 -3.87
C LYS A 206 -19.80 6.87 -3.95
N ASP A 207 -18.74 6.90 -4.75
CA ASP A 207 -17.75 5.83 -4.90
C ASP A 207 -16.58 5.91 -3.89
N GLY A 208 -16.63 6.86 -2.95
CA GLY A 208 -15.62 7.05 -1.91
C GLY A 208 -14.36 7.80 -2.35
N ARG A 209 -14.30 8.30 -3.59
CA ARG A 209 -13.15 9.09 -4.07
C ARG A 209 -13.29 10.56 -3.69
N CYS A 210 -12.15 11.19 -3.38
CA CYS A 210 -12.08 12.57 -2.99
C CYS A 210 -11.77 13.49 -4.18
N PRO A 211 -12.62 14.48 -4.50
CA PRO A 211 -12.32 15.48 -5.52
C PRO A 211 -11.23 16.44 -5.04
N ILE A 212 -10.15 16.59 -5.81
CA ILE A 212 -9.01 17.45 -5.48
C ILE A 212 -8.69 18.41 -6.64
N HIS A 213 -8.00 19.50 -6.30
CA HIS A 213 -7.37 20.45 -7.22
C HIS A 213 -5.90 20.58 -6.82
N TYR A 214 -4.96 20.45 -7.74
CA TYR A 214 -3.54 20.63 -7.44
C TYR A 214 -3.19 22.13 -7.36
N ASP A 215 -2.52 22.57 -6.29
CA ASP A 215 -2.36 24.00 -5.94
C ASP A 215 -1.66 24.84 -7.05
N ASP A 216 -0.76 24.22 -7.83
CA ASP A 216 0.06 24.88 -8.87
C ASP A 216 -0.32 24.50 -10.32
N PHE A 217 -1.46 23.83 -10.51
CA PHE A 217 -1.89 23.31 -11.82
C PHE A 217 -3.30 23.81 -12.19
N GLY A 218 -3.65 23.72 -13.47
CA GLY A 218 -4.97 24.13 -13.95
C GLY A 218 -6.07 23.14 -13.59
N SER A 219 -7.33 23.57 -13.71
CA SER A 219 -8.51 22.72 -13.41
C SER A 219 -8.67 21.51 -14.34
N GLU A 220 -7.96 21.50 -15.46
CA GLU A 220 -7.83 20.36 -16.38
C GLU A 220 -7.18 19.13 -15.73
N ASP A 221 -6.36 19.34 -14.69
CA ASP A 221 -5.68 18.28 -13.95
C ASP A 221 -6.47 17.84 -12.70
N ASP A 222 -7.67 18.41 -12.48
CA ASP A 222 -8.53 18.04 -11.37
C ASP A 222 -8.98 16.58 -11.49
N GLU A 223 -8.72 15.79 -10.45
CA GLU A 223 -9.11 14.39 -10.42
C GLU A 223 -9.86 14.03 -9.14
N SER A 224 -10.44 12.82 -9.14
CA SER A 224 -11.01 12.23 -7.93
C SER A 224 -10.17 11.04 -7.53
N VAL A 225 -9.43 11.19 -6.43
CA VAL A 225 -8.44 10.22 -5.98
C VAL A 225 -8.98 9.37 -4.83
N SER A 226 -8.49 8.15 -4.71
CA SER A 226 -8.80 7.33 -3.53
C SER A 226 -8.18 7.96 -2.28
N LEU A 227 -8.81 7.77 -1.11
CA LEU A 227 -8.27 8.24 0.17
C LEU A 227 -6.86 7.70 0.49
N ARG A 228 -6.42 6.61 -0.17
CA ARG A 228 -5.05 6.06 -0.01
C ARG A 228 -3.97 6.93 -0.66
N ARG A 229 -4.34 7.72 -1.68
CA ARG A 229 -3.44 8.66 -2.38
C ARG A 229 -3.43 10.04 -1.72
N ILE A 230 -4.02 10.20 -0.54
CA ILE A 230 -4.16 11.50 0.15
C ILE A 230 -3.49 11.41 1.52
N ARG A 231 -2.69 12.42 1.86
CA ARG A 231 -2.13 12.59 3.20
C ARG A 231 -2.26 14.05 3.67
N PRO A 232 -2.19 14.30 4.99
CA PRO A 232 -2.10 15.68 5.49
C PRO A 232 -0.86 16.37 4.93
N ARG A 233 -1.01 17.64 4.55
CA ARG A 233 0.11 18.54 4.23
C ARG A 233 0.78 19.06 5.49
#